data_AF-A0AA97JMB1-F1
#
_entry.id   AF-A0AA97JMB1-F1
#
_cell.length_a   1.000
_cell.length_b   1.000
_cell.length_c   1.000
_cell.angle_alpha   90.00
_cell.angle_beta   90.00
_cell.angle_gamma   90.00
#
_symmetry.space_group_name_H-M   'P 1'
#
loop_
_entity.id
_entity.type
_entity.pdbx_description
1 polymer ?
#
loop_
_entity_poly.entity_id
_entity_poly.type
_entity_poly.pdbx_seq_one_letter_code
_entity_poly.pdbx_strand_id
1 'polypeptide(L)'
;MTASPDYLVILFGATAGANGARLGSDERELVQLLWKVVDLAQKKVGNLYEVLIKPDLLELTEECQEETQNTLDSLTLAVQLEQALRQFNQSVSNELNIGVGTSFCLCTDGQLHIRQVLHPEASKKNILLPECFYSFFDLRKEFKKCCPGSPEIDKLDAKTMAEHLNLDGNNPVQRFGISQVEDMANVILTLISEPYNHRFSDPERVNYKFESGTCSKMELVDDNTIIRARGLPWQSSDQDIARFFKGLNIAKGGAALCLNAQGRRNGEALVRFVSEEHRDLALQRHKHHMGNRYIEVYKATGEDFLKIAGGTSNEVAQFLSKENQVIVRMRGLPFNVTTEEVLAFFGQHCPVTGGKEGVLFVTYPDNRPTGDAFVLFACEEYAQNALKKHKDLLGKRYIELFRSTAAEVQQVLNRYSSAPLIPLPTPPILPVLPQQYVPPTNVRDCIRLRGLPYAATIEDILGFLGEFSADIRTHGVHMVLNHQGRPSGDAFIQMKSSDRALMAAQKCHKKTMKDRYVEVFQCSAEEMNFVLMGGTLNRNGLSPPPCKLPCISPPSYTFPAPTAVIPTEAALYQPSVLLNPRTLQPSTAYYPAGTQLFMNYTAYYPSMQQRMDLYTQMSRPGQCPKNGYVFKGPSS
;
A
#
# COMPACT_ATOMS: atom_id res chain seq x y z
N MET A 1 -13.54 31.38 -19.27
CA MET A 1 -14.60 30.48 -19.76
C MET A 1 -13.97 29.55 -20.77
N THR A 2 -14.19 28.24 -20.65
CA THR A 2 -13.93 27.28 -21.72
C THR A 2 -14.93 27.49 -22.86
N ALA A 3 -14.51 27.24 -24.10
CA ALA A 3 -15.46 27.09 -25.21
C ALA A 3 -16.27 25.81 -25.01
N SER A 4 -17.48 25.74 -25.57
CA SER A 4 -18.12 24.45 -25.80
C SER A 4 -17.29 23.66 -26.81
N PRO A 5 -17.19 22.33 -26.70
CA PRO A 5 -16.67 21.53 -27.81
C PRO A 5 -17.60 21.65 -29.02
N ASP A 6 -17.09 21.35 -30.21
CA ASP A 6 -17.91 21.20 -31.43
C ASP A 6 -18.54 19.79 -31.48
N TYR A 7 -17.83 18.80 -30.91
CA TYR A 7 -18.21 17.40 -30.88
C TYR A 7 -18.16 16.80 -29.47
N LEU A 8 -19.07 15.87 -29.17
CA LEU A 8 -18.90 14.95 -28.05
C LEU A 8 -18.51 13.57 -28.56
N VAL A 9 -17.70 12.85 -27.80
CA VAL A 9 -17.45 11.42 -27.99
C VAL A 9 -18.05 10.68 -26.81
N ILE A 10 -19.18 10.03 -27.05
CA ILE A 10 -19.79 9.11 -26.07
C ILE A 10 -18.80 7.98 -25.84
N LEU A 11 -18.58 7.62 -24.58
CA LEU A 11 -17.70 6.53 -24.17
C LEU A 11 -18.40 5.67 -23.11
N PHE A 12 -18.48 4.38 -23.38
CA PHE A 12 -19.03 3.37 -22.47
C PHE A 12 -18.05 2.19 -22.35
N GLY A 13 -18.02 1.51 -21.21
CA GLY A 13 -17.14 0.36 -21.04
C GLY A 13 -17.61 -0.60 -19.94
N ALA A 14 -17.57 -1.90 -20.25
CA ALA A 14 -17.93 -2.98 -19.34
C ALA A 14 -16.66 -3.70 -18.83
N THR A 15 -16.67 -4.11 -17.56
CA THR A 15 -15.57 -4.86 -16.92
C THR A 15 -15.87 -6.34 -16.83
N ALA A 16 -14.86 -7.15 -16.54
CA ALA A 16 -14.96 -8.57 -16.18
C ALA A 16 -15.71 -8.86 -14.86
N GLY A 17 -16.33 -7.83 -14.27
CA GLY A 17 -16.79 -7.80 -12.89
C GLY A 17 -18.07 -7.00 -12.72
N ALA A 18 -18.08 -6.17 -11.69
CA ALA A 18 -19.22 -5.33 -11.37
C ALA A 18 -19.37 -4.16 -12.37
N ASN A 19 -20.55 -4.04 -12.98
CA ASN A 19 -20.94 -2.96 -13.89
C ASN A 19 -21.91 -1.95 -13.23
N GLY A 20 -22.39 -0.97 -14.01
CA GLY A 20 -23.42 -0.01 -13.58
C GLY A 20 -23.01 0.82 -12.37
N ALA A 21 -23.88 0.90 -11.35
CA ALA A 21 -23.61 1.65 -10.11
C ALA A 21 -22.44 1.09 -9.27
N ARG A 22 -21.94 -0.12 -9.57
CA ARG A 22 -20.78 -0.75 -8.91
C ARG A 22 -19.50 -0.76 -9.78
N LEU A 23 -19.51 -0.05 -10.92
CA LEU A 23 -18.45 -0.08 -11.93
C LEU A 23 -17.06 0.26 -11.34
N GLY A 24 -16.14 -0.72 -11.41
CA GLY A 24 -14.75 -0.59 -10.94
C GLY A 24 -14.54 -0.79 -9.43
N SER A 25 -15.55 -1.29 -8.70
CA SER A 25 -15.48 -1.53 -7.25
C SER A 25 -14.69 -2.78 -6.82
N ASP A 26 -14.33 -3.67 -7.75
CA ASP A 26 -13.85 -5.04 -7.49
C ASP A 26 -12.48 -5.38 -8.13
N GLU A 27 -11.71 -4.37 -8.54
CA GLU A 27 -10.41 -4.48 -9.24
C GLU A 27 -10.42 -5.23 -10.59
N ARG A 28 -11.61 -5.59 -11.11
CA ARG A 28 -11.77 -6.30 -12.39
C ARG A 28 -11.50 -5.36 -13.57
N GLU A 29 -10.94 -5.94 -14.63
CA GLU A 29 -10.42 -5.22 -15.79
C GLU A 29 -11.50 -4.96 -16.85
N LEU A 30 -11.30 -3.96 -17.69
CA LEU A 30 -12.15 -3.62 -18.82
C LEU A 30 -12.10 -4.72 -19.90
N VAL A 31 -13.26 -5.22 -20.34
CA VAL A 31 -13.38 -6.28 -21.35
C VAL A 31 -14.03 -5.82 -22.65
N GLN A 32 -14.71 -4.67 -22.64
CA GLN A 32 -15.41 -4.11 -23.79
C GLN A 32 -15.37 -2.58 -23.69
N LEU A 33 -14.99 -1.90 -24.77
CA LEU A 33 -15.03 -0.44 -24.89
C LEU A 33 -15.86 -0.07 -26.12
N LEU A 34 -16.86 0.79 -25.94
CA LEU A 34 -17.67 1.32 -27.04
C LEU A 34 -17.57 2.85 -27.07
N TRP A 35 -17.62 3.41 -28.27
CA TRP A 35 -17.69 4.86 -28.45
C TRP A 35 -18.48 5.26 -29.68
N LYS A 36 -19.02 6.49 -29.65
CA LYS A 36 -19.82 7.05 -30.72
C LYS A 36 -19.69 8.58 -30.75
N VAL A 37 -19.44 9.16 -31.91
CA VAL A 37 -19.29 10.62 -32.07
C VAL A 37 -20.67 11.29 -32.16
N VAL A 38 -20.82 12.48 -31.60
CA VAL A 38 -21.99 13.36 -31.73
C VAL A 38 -21.54 14.74 -32.23
N ASP A 39 -22.07 15.18 -33.37
CA ASP A 39 -21.92 16.53 -33.90
C ASP A 39 -22.95 17.45 -33.23
N LEU A 40 -22.49 18.40 -32.40
CA LEU A 40 -23.39 19.28 -31.66
C LEU A 40 -23.98 20.39 -32.54
N ALA A 41 -23.32 20.74 -33.64
CA ALA A 41 -23.76 21.80 -34.55
C ALA A 41 -24.80 21.29 -35.57
N GLN A 42 -24.59 20.09 -36.11
CA GLN A 42 -25.52 19.43 -37.04
C GLN A 42 -26.58 18.57 -36.35
N LYS A 43 -26.43 18.30 -35.04
CA LYS A 43 -27.30 17.42 -34.24
C LYS A 43 -27.41 16.02 -34.83
N LYS A 44 -26.25 15.43 -35.13
CA LYS A 44 -26.12 14.10 -35.75
C LYS A 44 -25.23 13.20 -34.92
N VAL A 45 -25.47 11.89 -35.05
CA VAL A 45 -24.64 10.86 -34.44
C VAL A 45 -23.81 10.17 -35.54
N GLY A 46 -22.54 9.94 -35.27
CA GLY A 46 -21.61 9.20 -36.13
C GLY A 46 -21.73 7.69 -35.99
N ASN A 47 -20.70 6.98 -36.41
CA ASN A 47 -20.64 5.52 -36.37
C ASN A 47 -20.42 5.02 -34.94
N LEU A 48 -21.08 3.90 -34.60
CA LEU A 48 -20.79 3.15 -33.38
C LEU A 48 -19.53 2.31 -33.60
N TYR A 49 -18.60 2.39 -32.66
CA TYR A 49 -17.42 1.54 -32.59
C TYR A 49 -17.47 0.67 -31.34
N GLU A 50 -17.09 -0.60 -31.48
CA GLU A 50 -17.02 -1.59 -30.40
C GLU A 50 -15.65 -2.30 -30.49
N VAL A 51 -14.93 -2.38 -29.37
CA VAL A 51 -13.68 -3.16 -29.26
C VAL A 51 -13.71 -4.01 -27.99
N LEU A 52 -13.56 -5.32 -28.16
CA LEU A 52 -13.28 -6.23 -27.06
C LEU A 52 -11.83 -6.08 -26.60
N ILE A 53 -11.63 -6.12 -25.29
CA ILE A 53 -10.35 -5.93 -24.62
C ILE A 53 -10.01 -7.20 -23.84
N LYS A 54 -8.75 -7.63 -23.93
CA LYS A 54 -8.23 -8.78 -23.22
C LYS A 54 -7.79 -8.40 -21.80
N PRO A 55 -8.39 -8.98 -20.74
CA PRO A 55 -7.89 -8.82 -19.38
C PRO A 55 -6.61 -9.65 -19.17
N ASP A 56 -5.77 -9.23 -18.23
CA ASP A 56 -4.62 -10.00 -17.78
C ASP A 56 -5.06 -11.21 -16.94
N LEU A 57 -6.16 -11.07 -16.17
CA LEU A 57 -6.81 -12.13 -15.42
C LEU A 57 -8.13 -12.56 -16.09
N LEU A 58 -8.11 -13.72 -16.76
CA LEU A 58 -9.27 -14.32 -17.47
C LEU A 58 -10.29 -14.98 -16.51
N GLU A 59 -10.75 -14.22 -15.52
CA GLU A 59 -11.81 -14.58 -14.58
C GLU A 59 -12.96 -13.57 -14.71
N LEU A 60 -14.07 -14.00 -15.34
CA LEU A 60 -15.33 -13.25 -15.42
C LEU A 60 -16.23 -13.62 -14.24
N THR A 61 -16.88 -12.64 -13.60
CA THR A 61 -17.98 -12.93 -12.66
C THR A 61 -19.19 -13.53 -13.39
N GLU A 62 -20.02 -14.29 -12.67
CA GLU A 62 -21.27 -14.86 -13.22
C GLU A 62 -22.21 -13.74 -13.69
N GLU A 63 -22.34 -12.65 -12.91
CA GLU A 63 -23.05 -11.42 -13.29
C GLU A 63 -22.58 -10.87 -14.66
N CYS A 64 -21.27 -10.76 -14.88
CA CYS A 64 -20.70 -10.26 -16.14
C CYS A 64 -20.95 -11.20 -17.33
N GLN A 65 -20.98 -12.52 -17.11
CA GLN A 65 -21.25 -13.50 -18.17
C GLN A 65 -22.71 -13.42 -18.63
N GLU A 66 -23.65 -13.26 -17.71
CA GLU A 66 -25.08 -13.08 -18.00
C GLU A 66 -25.38 -11.73 -18.67
N GLU A 67 -24.80 -10.62 -18.17
CA GLU A 67 -24.99 -9.29 -18.75
C GLU A 67 -24.38 -9.15 -20.14
N THR A 68 -23.09 -9.47 -20.31
CA THR A 68 -22.34 -9.06 -21.50
C THR A 68 -22.43 -10.03 -22.68
N GLN A 69 -22.86 -11.28 -22.43
CA GLN A 69 -22.85 -12.39 -23.40
C GLN A 69 -21.47 -12.69 -24.02
N ASN A 70 -20.38 -12.14 -23.47
CA ASN A 70 -19.02 -12.36 -23.98
C ASN A 70 -18.54 -13.77 -23.66
N THR A 71 -18.27 -14.57 -24.69
CA THR A 71 -17.63 -15.88 -24.52
C THR A 71 -16.15 -15.73 -24.19
N LEU A 72 -15.65 -16.57 -23.29
CA LEU A 72 -14.26 -16.54 -22.84
C LEU A 72 -13.27 -16.60 -24.02
N ASP A 73 -13.56 -17.45 -25.02
CA ASP A 73 -12.77 -17.58 -26.25
C ASP A 73 -12.61 -16.25 -26.99
N SER A 74 -13.68 -15.45 -27.10
CA SER A 74 -13.66 -14.14 -27.75
C SER A 74 -12.72 -13.16 -27.04
N LEU A 75 -12.68 -13.21 -25.71
CA LEU A 75 -11.75 -12.39 -24.91
C LEU A 75 -10.31 -12.90 -24.96
N THR A 76 -10.07 -14.19 -25.21
CA THR A 76 -8.69 -14.68 -25.43
C THR A 76 -8.07 -14.15 -26.73
N LEU A 77 -8.91 -13.87 -27.74
CA LEU A 77 -8.54 -13.32 -29.05
C LEU A 77 -8.60 -11.78 -29.11
N ALA A 78 -9.12 -11.13 -28.07
CA ALA A 78 -9.26 -9.68 -27.98
C ALA A 78 -7.92 -8.94 -27.92
N VAL A 79 -7.95 -7.63 -28.22
CA VAL A 79 -6.76 -6.77 -28.21
C VAL A 79 -6.41 -6.29 -26.79
N GLN A 80 -5.16 -5.90 -26.57
CA GLN A 80 -4.75 -5.28 -25.29
C GLN A 80 -5.32 -3.85 -25.17
N LEU A 81 -5.55 -3.37 -23.94
CA LEU A 81 -6.08 -2.03 -23.65
C LEU A 81 -5.34 -0.92 -24.41
N GLU A 82 -4.01 -0.95 -24.49
CA GLU A 82 -3.25 0.06 -25.23
C GLU A 82 -3.59 0.07 -26.73
N GLN A 83 -3.80 -1.10 -27.33
CA GLN A 83 -4.18 -1.22 -28.73
C GLN A 83 -5.63 -0.75 -28.96
N ALA A 84 -6.55 -1.03 -28.03
CA ALA A 84 -7.90 -0.48 -28.07
C ALA A 84 -7.91 1.05 -27.97
N LEU A 85 -7.11 1.63 -27.06
CA LEU A 85 -6.95 3.09 -26.95
C LEU A 85 -6.31 3.70 -28.21
N ARG A 86 -5.39 3.01 -28.89
CA ARG A 86 -4.86 3.45 -30.19
C ARG A 86 -5.95 3.43 -31.28
N GLN A 87 -6.80 2.40 -31.33
CA GLN A 87 -7.95 2.32 -32.25
C GLN A 87 -9.01 3.40 -31.98
N PHE A 88 -9.28 3.70 -30.70
CA PHE A 88 -10.12 4.82 -30.28
C PHE A 88 -9.61 6.15 -30.86
N ASN A 89 -8.34 6.49 -30.61
CA ASN A 89 -7.77 7.75 -31.13
C ASN A 89 -7.80 7.80 -32.67
N GLN A 90 -7.50 6.69 -33.34
CA GLN A 90 -7.47 6.64 -34.80
C GLN A 90 -8.87 6.81 -35.42
N SER A 91 -9.88 6.11 -34.91
CA SER A 91 -11.27 6.22 -35.41
C SER A 91 -11.85 7.61 -35.17
N VAL A 92 -11.71 8.16 -33.96
CA VAL A 92 -12.15 9.53 -33.62
C VAL A 92 -11.42 10.55 -34.49
N SER A 93 -10.12 10.41 -34.73
CA SER A 93 -9.36 11.33 -35.60
C SER A 93 -9.83 11.28 -37.06
N ASN A 94 -10.15 10.09 -37.56
CA ASN A 94 -10.64 9.89 -38.92
C ASN A 94 -12.07 10.44 -39.11
N GLU A 95 -12.98 10.19 -38.16
CA GLU A 95 -14.39 10.62 -38.27
C GLU A 95 -14.53 12.14 -38.10
N LEU A 96 -13.83 12.72 -37.12
CA LEU A 96 -13.79 14.18 -36.91
C LEU A 96 -12.99 14.93 -37.98
N ASN A 97 -12.24 14.24 -38.85
CA ASN A 97 -11.34 14.81 -39.85
C ASN A 97 -10.43 15.91 -39.25
N ILE A 98 -9.82 15.63 -38.08
CA ILE A 98 -9.26 16.64 -37.16
C ILE A 98 -8.28 17.59 -37.88
N GLY A 99 -8.79 18.76 -38.24
CA GLY A 99 -8.04 19.89 -38.75
C GLY A 99 -7.61 20.83 -37.63
N VAL A 100 -6.90 21.90 -38.00
CA VAL A 100 -6.50 22.95 -37.05
C VAL A 100 -7.72 23.80 -36.69
N GLY A 101 -8.52 23.34 -35.73
CA GLY A 101 -9.64 24.10 -35.15
C GLY A 101 -10.76 23.29 -34.51
N THR A 102 -10.96 22.02 -34.90
CA THR A 102 -12.05 21.17 -34.38
C THR A 102 -11.79 20.72 -32.95
N SER A 103 -12.73 20.98 -32.04
CA SER A 103 -12.64 20.61 -30.62
C SER A 103 -13.64 19.52 -30.24
N PHE A 104 -13.21 18.56 -29.43
CA PHE A 104 -14.08 17.52 -28.89
C PHE A 104 -13.83 17.28 -27.39
N CYS A 105 -14.82 16.71 -26.71
CA CYS A 105 -14.71 16.27 -25.32
C CYS A 105 -15.36 14.89 -25.16
N LEU A 106 -14.91 14.09 -24.18
CA LEU A 106 -15.58 12.83 -23.86
C LEU A 106 -16.91 13.10 -23.14
N CYS A 107 -17.87 12.18 -23.26
CA CYS A 107 -19.09 12.17 -22.45
C CYS A 107 -19.38 10.74 -21.97
N THR A 108 -19.63 10.56 -20.68
CA THR A 108 -19.84 9.24 -20.05
C THR A 108 -21.12 9.21 -19.23
N ASP A 109 -21.78 8.06 -19.16
CA ASP A 109 -22.86 7.85 -18.20
C ASP A 109 -22.26 7.70 -16.80
N GLY A 110 -22.28 8.81 -16.05
CA GLY A 110 -21.54 8.94 -14.80
C GLY A 110 -20.02 9.00 -14.98
N GLN A 111 -19.34 9.57 -13.98
CA GLN A 111 -17.88 9.66 -13.90
C GLN A 111 -17.12 8.31 -13.79
N LEU A 112 -17.80 7.20 -13.48
CA LEU A 112 -17.16 5.92 -13.06
C LEU A 112 -16.24 5.34 -14.15
N HIS A 113 -16.67 5.37 -15.41
CA HIS A 113 -15.92 4.91 -16.58
C HIS A 113 -14.49 5.50 -16.64
N ILE A 114 -14.37 6.83 -16.44
CA ILE A 114 -13.08 7.52 -16.41
C ILE A 114 -12.38 7.29 -15.07
N ARG A 115 -13.06 7.58 -13.95
CA ARG A 115 -12.43 7.72 -12.64
C ARG A 115 -12.08 6.40 -11.95
N GLN A 116 -12.90 5.36 -12.10
CA GLN A 116 -12.75 4.07 -11.41
C GLN A 116 -12.21 2.95 -12.32
N VAL A 117 -12.40 3.01 -13.65
CA VAL A 117 -11.91 1.97 -14.58
C VAL A 117 -10.67 2.42 -15.35
N LEU A 118 -10.80 3.36 -16.30
CA LEU A 118 -9.75 3.66 -17.26
C LEU A 118 -8.47 4.24 -16.62
N HIS A 119 -8.59 5.19 -15.68
CA HIS A 119 -7.42 5.76 -15.00
C HIS A 119 -6.69 4.78 -14.08
N PRO A 120 -7.38 3.99 -13.23
CA PRO A 120 -6.75 2.92 -12.47
C PRO A 120 -6.11 1.82 -13.33
N GLU A 121 -6.81 1.29 -14.34
CA GLU A 121 -6.30 0.18 -15.14
C GLU A 121 -5.10 0.59 -15.99
N ALA A 122 -5.17 1.73 -16.69
CA ALA A 122 -4.03 2.25 -17.44
C ALA A 122 -2.83 2.49 -16.50
N SER A 123 -3.05 3.00 -15.29
CA SER A 123 -1.99 3.18 -14.30
C SER A 123 -1.44 1.88 -13.70
N LYS A 124 -2.23 0.79 -13.68
CA LYS A 124 -1.82 -0.57 -13.26
C LYS A 124 -0.98 -1.24 -14.35
N LYS A 125 -1.37 -1.07 -15.62
CA LYS A 125 -0.68 -1.56 -16.82
C LYS A 125 0.46 -0.65 -17.31
N ASN A 126 0.71 0.49 -16.65
CA ASN A 126 1.71 1.52 -17.01
C ASN A 126 1.49 2.15 -18.41
N ILE A 127 0.25 2.17 -18.88
CA ILE A 127 -0.17 2.79 -20.15
C ILE A 127 -0.35 4.30 -19.93
N LEU A 128 0.20 5.11 -20.84
CA LEU A 128 -0.05 6.56 -20.86
C LEU A 128 -1.40 6.83 -21.54
N LEU A 129 -2.35 7.39 -20.79
CA LEU A 129 -3.64 7.82 -21.35
C LEU A 129 -3.46 9.07 -22.25
N PRO A 130 -4.14 9.14 -23.41
CA PRO A 130 -4.22 10.36 -24.22
C PRO A 130 -4.89 11.53 -23.47
N GLU A 131 -4.60 12.75 -23.89
CA GLU A 131 -5.05 13.97 -23.18
C GLU A 131 -6.57 14.12 -23.08
N CYS A 132 -7.33 13.60 -24.06
CA CYS A 132 -8.80 13.62 -24.03
C CYS A 132 -9.39 12.84 -22.84
N PHE A 133 -8.70 11.85 -22.28
CA PHE A 133 -9.16 11.09 -21.11
C PHE A 133 -9.02 11.85 -19.79
N TYR A 134 -8.49 13.09 -19.80
CA TYR A 134 -8.38 13.95 -18.62
C TYR A 134 -9.46 15.05 -18.55
N SER A 135 -10.37 15.12 -19.54
CA SER A 135 -11.49 16.07 -19.60
C SER A 135 -12.74 15.39 -20.16
N PHE A 136 -13.85 15.36 -19.41
CA PHE A 136 -15.09 14.68 -19.81
C PHE A 136 -16.35 15.36 -19.25
N PHE A 137 -17.50 15.10 -19.84
CA PHE A 137 -18.81 15.48 -19.29
C PHE A 137 -19.51 14.26 -18.67
N ASP A 138 -19.91 14.37 -17.41
CA ASP A 138 -20.82 13.41 -16.77
C ASP A 138 -22.25 13.70 -17.22
N LEU A 139 -22.82 12.80 -18.04
CA LEU A 139 -24.14 13.01 -18.64
C LEU A 139 -25.25 13.13 -17.59
N ARG A 140 -25.12 12.47 -16.43
CA ARG A 140 -26.13 12.52 -15.35
C ARG A 140 -26.16 13.90 -14.71
N LYS A 141 -24.99 14.53 -14.55
CA LYS A 141 -24.87 15.91 -14.05
C LYS A 141 -25.39 16.93 -15.07
N GLU A 142 -25.06 16.77 -16.34
CA GLU A 142 -25.56 17.65 -17.40
C GLU A 142 -27.08 17.52 -17.59
N PHE A 143 -27.62 16.30 -17.50
CA PHE A 143 -29.06 16.04 -17.51
C PHE A 143 -29.76 16.67 -16.30
N LYS A 144 -29.23 16.50 -15.07
CA LYS A 144 -29.82 17.07 -13.84
C LYS A 144 -29.85 18.61 -13.86
N LYS A 145 -28.90 19.27 -14.55
CA LYS A 145 -28.94 20.73 -14.82
C LYS A 145 -30.14 21.13 -15.70
N CYS A 146 -30.50 20.31 -16.68
CA CYS A 146 -31.60 20.56 -17.62
C CYS A 146 -32.97 20.13 -17.10
N CYS A 147 -33.00 19.06 -16.29
CA CYS A 147 -34.20 18.43 -15.75
C CYS A 147 -34.14 18.38 -14.20
N PRO A 148 -34.28 19.51 -13.46
CA PRO A 148 -34.11 19.51 -12.01
C PRO A 148 -35.04 18.55 -11.25
N GLY A 149 -36.28 18.39 -11.73
CA GLY A 149 -37.31 17.50 -11.18
C GLY A 149 -37.15 16.01 -11.51
N SER A 150 -36.06 15.62 -12.17
CA SER A 150 -35.65 14.22 -12.32
C SER A 150 -35.19 13.59 -10.98
N PRO A 151 -34.96 12.27 -10.90
CA PRO A 151 -34.39 11.61 -9.73
C PRO A 151 -33.05 12.20 -9.24
N GLU A 152 -32.58 11.73 -8.08
CA GLU A 152 -31.22 12.01 -7.59
C GLU A 152 -30.16 11.36 -8.49
N ILE A 153 -28.98 11.98 -8.56
CA ILE A 153 -27.91 11.61 -9.51
C ILE A 153 -27.48 10.14 -9.36
N ASP A 154 -27.43 9.62 -8.13
CA ASP A 154 -27.11 8.22 -7.82
C ASP A 154 -28.12 7.21 -8.39
N LYS A 155 -29.31 7.67 -8.78
CA LYS A 155 -30.43 6.90 -9.33
C LYS A 155 -30.67 7.18 -10.82
N LEU A 156 -29.87 8.05 -11.44
CA LEU A 156 -29.88 8.23 -12.89
C LEU A 156 -28.91 7.24 -13.52
N ASP A 157 -29.29 6.71 -14.68
CA ASP A 157 -28.43 6.04 -15.65
C ASP A 157 -28.94 6.37 -17.07
N ALA A 158 -28.21 5.94 -18.11
CA ALA A 158 -28.56 6.24 -19.51
C ALA A 158 -30.02 5.92 -19.84
N LYS A 159 -30.52 4.76 -19.36
CA LYS A 159 -31.88 4.30 -19.58
C LYS A 159 -32.92 5.13 -18.81
N THR A 160 -32.69 5.40 -17.53
CA THR A 160 -33.59 6.19 -16.68
C THR A 160 -33.71 7.63 -17.18
N MET A 161 -32.63 8.19 -17.77
CA MET A 161 -32.65 9.49 -18.44
C MET A 161 -33.46 9.45 -19.75
N ALA A 162 -33.36 8.37 -20.54
CA ALA A 162 -34.16 8.19 -21.75
C ALA A 162 -35.67 8.02 -21.43
N GLU A 163 -36.00 7.19 -20.45
CA GLU A 163 -37.39 7.00 -19.95
C GLU A 163 -38.00 8.33 -19.46
N HIS A 164 -37.24 9.14 -18.71
CA HIS A 164 -37.72 10.46 -18.23
C HIS A 164 -37.96 11.47 -19.37
N LEU A 165 -37.31 11.29 -20.52
CA LEU A 165 -37.55 12.09 -21.73
C LEU A 165 -38.65 11.52 -22.63
N ASN A 166 -39.25 10.37 -22.28
CA ASN A 166 -40.17 9.60 -23.13
C ASN A 166 -39.53 9.15 -24.45
N LEU A 167 -38.22 8.87 -24.43
CA LEU A 167 -37.48 8.30 -25.54
C LEU A 167 -37.68 6.78 -25.56
N ASP A 168 -38.92 6.35 -25.83
CA ASP A 168 -39.33 4.93 -25.80
C ASP A 168 -38.57 4.11 -26.85
N GLY A 169 -37.47 3.51 -26.41
CA GLY A 169 -36.55 2.71 -27.21
C GLY A 169 -37.17 1.39 -27.66
N ASN A 170 -37.97 1.44 -28.73
CA ASN A 170 -38.48 0.28 -29.47
C ASN A 170 -37.37 -0.42 -30.30
N ASN A 171 -36.16 -0.49 -29.73
CA ASN A 171 -35.00 -1.14 -30.32
C ASN A 171 -35.14 -2.67 -30.19
N PRO A 172 -34.75 -3.45 -31.22
CA PRO A 172 -34.59 -4.89 -31.06
C PRO A 172 -33.52 -5.19 -29.99
N VAL A 173 -33.53 -6.40 -29.42
CA VAL A 173 -32.59 -6.82 -28.36
C VAL A 173 -31.13 -6.67 -28.83
N GLN A 174 -30.53 -5.53 -28.48
CA GLN A 174 -29.14 -5.21 -28.75
C GLN A 174 -28.24 -5.79 -27.65
N ARG A 175 -26.96 -5.94 -27.97
CA ARG A 175 -25.95 -6.37 -26.99
C ARG A 175 -25.77 -5.31 -25.92
N PHE A 176 -25.42 -5.77 -24.72
CA PHE A 176 -25.02 -4.92 -23.61
C PHE A 176 -23.89 -3.96 -24.02
N GLY A 177 -23.98 -2.71 -23.56
CA GLY A 177 -23.13 -1.60 -23.97
C GLY A 177 -23.64 -0.84 -25.19
N ILE A 178 -24.26 -1.51 -26.17
CA ILE A 178 -24.76 -0.85 -27.38
C ILE A 178 -25.99 0.01 -27.05
N SER A 179 -27.00 -0.55 -26.37
CA SER A 179 -28.21 0.20 -26.02
C SER A 179 -27.90 1.41 -25.14
N GLN A 180 -27.00 1.28 -24.17
CA GLN A 180 -26.57 2.40 -23.33
C GLN A 180 -25.93 3.54 -24.16
N VAL A 181 -25.13 3.23 -25.19
CA VAL A 181 -24.53 4.26 -26.07
C VAL A 181 -25.58 4.93 -26.96
N GLU A 182 -26.58 4.21 -27.44
CA GLU A 182 -27.70 4.80 -28.20
C GLU A 182 -28.61 5.65 -27.29
N ASP A 183 -28.94 5.19 -26.09
CA ASP A 183 -29.72 5.93 -25.09
C ASP A 183 -29.01 7.23 -24.72
N MET A 184 -27.69 7.18 -24.45
CA MET A 184 -26.86 8.37 -24.24
C MET A 184 -26.90 9.33 -25.44
N ALA A 185 -26.83 8.82 -26.68
CA ALA A 185 -26.88 9.66 -27.87
C ALA A 185 -28.24 10.37 -28.01
N ASN A 186 -29.35 9.65 -27.79
CA ASN A 186 -30.69 10.20 -27.85
C ASN A 186 -30.95 11.24 -26.74
N VAL A 187 -30.45 10.99 -25.53
CA VAL A 187 -30.46 11.97 -24.42
C VAL A 187 -29.66 13.23 -24.83
N ILE A 188 -28.43 13.10 -25.32
CA ILE A 188 -27.59 14.24 -25.73
C ILE A 188 -28.26 15.06 -26.85
N LEU A 189 -28.79 14.41 -27.89
CA LEU A 189 -29.51 15.08 -28.99
C LEU A 189 -30.74 15.85 -28.51
N THR A 190 -31.44 15.30 -27.51
CA THR A 190 -32.62 15.95 -26.89
C THR A 190 -32.21 17.14 -26.04
N LEU A 191 -31.15 17.02 -25.23
CA LEU A 191 -30.64 18.11 -24.40
C LEU A 191 -30.14 19.31 -25.22
N ILE A 192 -29.48 19.10 -26.36
CA ILE A 192 -29.05 20.21 -27.25
C ILE A 192 -30.18 20.78 -28.12
N SER A 193 -31.42 20.32 -27.95
CA SER A 193 -32.59 20.70 -28.75
C SER A 193 -33.67 21.36 -27.93
N GLU A 194 -34.64 21.98 -28.61
CA GLU A 194 -35.79 22.56 -27.93
C GLU A 194 -36.58 21.46 -27.20
N PRO A 195 -37.04 21.68 -25.96
CA PRO A 195 -37.06 22.96 -25.24
C PRO A 195 -35.76 23.32 -24.49
N TYR A 196 -34.82 22.39 -24.32
CA TYR A 196 -33.68 22.52 -23.39
C TYR A 196 -32.55 23.43 -23.89
N ASN A 197 -32.15 23.31 -25.16
CA ASN A 197 -31.07 24.07 -25.80
C ASN A 197 -29.76 24.12 -24.97
N HIS A 198 -29.40 23.00 -24.32
CA HIS A 198 -28.26 22.88 -23.43
C HIS A 198 -26.92 23.10 -24.13
N ARG A 199 -25.93 23.63 -23.39
CA ARG A 199 -24.57 23.86 -23.87
C ARG A 199 -23.50 23.36 -22.90
N PHE A 200 -22.99 22.17 -23.19
CA PHE A 200 -21.77 21.59 -22.62
C PHE A 200 -20.62 22.63 -22.64
N SER A 201 -20.10 23.00 -21.48
CA SER A 201 -19.12 24.10 -21.35
C SER A 201 -18.17 23.99 -20.15
N ASP A 202 -18.56 23.29 -19.09
CA ASP A 202 -17.76 23.06 -17.87
C ASP A 202 -17.52 21.55 -17.66
N PRO A 203 -16.50 20.96 -18.33
CA PRO A 203 -16.22 19.53 -18.21
C PRO A 203 -15.47 19.20 -16.91
N GLU A 204 -15.78 18.03 -16.35
CA GLU A 204 -14.99 17.42 -15.29
C GLU A 204 -13.55 17.14 -15.74
N ARG A 205 -12.61 17.24 -14.78
CA ARG A 205 -11.19 17.06 -15.04
C ARG A 205 -10.57 15.99 -14.15
N VAL A 206 -9.55 15.33 -14.66
CA VAL A 206 -8.65 14.45 -13.89
C VAL A 206 -7.26 15.07 -13.83
N ASN A 207 -6.62 15.06 -12.66
CA ASN A 207 -5.27 15.60 -12.51
C ASN A 207 -4.22 14.68 -13.19
N TYR A 208 -3.42 15.26 -14.09
CA TYR A 208 -2.33 14.55 -14.78
C TYR A 208 -1.32 13.94 -13.81
N LYS A 209 -0.91 14.72 -12.80
CA LYS A 209 0.07 14.35 -11.77
C LYS A 209 -0.46 14.79 -10.40
N PHE A 210 0.02 14.17 -9.33
CA PHE A 210 -0.21 14.67 -7.97
C PHE A 210 0.86 15.69 -7.59
N GLU A 211 0.43 16.84 -7.06
CA GLU A 211 1.30 17.90 -6.58
C GLU A 211 1.62 17.70 -5.09
N SER A 212 2.83 17.23 -4.78
CA SER A 212 3.37 17.25 -3.43
C SER A 212 3.50 18.69 -2.94
N GLY A 213 3.23 18.95 -1.66
CA GLY A 213 3.23 20.31 -1.09
C GLY A 213 2.88 20.33 0.40
N THR A 214 2.91 21.53 1.01
CA THR A 214 2.53 21.77 2.41
C THR A 214 1.05 22.11 2.55
N CYS A 215 0.37 21.54 3.54
CA CYS A 215 -0.87 22.11 4.08
C CYS A 215 -0.55 23.09 5.22
N SER A 216 -1.35 24.15 5.36
CA SER A 216 -1.24 25.12 6.45
C SER A 216 -2.15 24.73 7.61
N LYS A 217 -1.69 24.89 8.87
CA LYS A 217 -2.56 24.67 10.04
C LYS A 217 -3.74 25.67 10.12
N MET A 218 -3.70 26.77 9.37
CA MET A 218 -4.79 27.74 9.25
C MET A 218 -5.74 27.44 8.07
N GLU A 219 -5.48 26.39 7.29
CA GLU A 219 -6.33 26.04 6.15
C GLU A 219 -7.63 25.37 6.62
N LEU A 220 -8.77 25.80 6.07
CA LEU A 220 -10.04 25.14 6.32
C LEU A 220 -10.10 23.84 5.50
N VAL A 221 -10.06 22.72 6.22
CA VAL A 221 -10.14 21.37 5.65
C VAL A 221 -11.50 20.78 5.99
N ASP A 222 -12.31 20.54 4.97
CA ASP A 222 -13.61 19.89 5.09
C ASP A 222 -13.44 18.40 5.45
N ASP A 223 -14.04 17.99 6.57
CA ASP A 223 -14.11 16.60 7.04
C ASP A 223 -14.62 15.66 5.93
N ASN A 224 -15.53 16.12 5.09
CA ASN A 224 -16.09 15.32 4.03
C ASN A 224 -15.12 15.02 2.87
N THR A 225 -13.94 15.66 2.83
CA THR A 225 -12.92 15.43 1.78
C THR A 225 -11.84 14.41 2.16
N ILE A 226 -11.84 13.86 3.38
CA ILE A 226 -10.73 13.06 3.93
C ILE A 226 -11.03 11.56 4.00
N ILE A 227 -10.05 10.74 3.59
CA ILE A 227 -9.96 9.33 3.96
C ILE A 227 -8.74 9.03 4.83
N ARG A 228 -8.80 7.92 5.56
CA ARG A 228 -7.67 7.21 6.17
C ARG A 228 -7.45 5.90 5.44
N ALA A 229 -6.29 5.75 4.81
CA ALA A 229 -5.83 4.51 4.21
C ALA A 229 -4.93 3.76 5.21
N ARG A 230 -5.13 2.46 5.38
CA ARG A 230 -4.30 1.59 6.22
C ARG A 230 -3.80 0.38 5.45
N GLY A 231 -2.74 -0.24 5.96
CA GLY A 231 -2.16 -1.46 5.41
C GLY A 231 -1.05 -1.21 4.38
N LEU A 232 -0.70 0.05 4.10
CA LEU A 232 0.28 0.46 3.09
C LEU A 232 1.64 -0.24 3.30
N PRO A 233 2.32 -0.70 2.24
CA PRO A 233 3.72 -1.13 2.30
C PRO A 233 4.59 -0.05 2.96
N TRP A 234 5.50 -0.42 3.86
CA TRP A 234 6.28 0.55 4.65
C TRP A 234 7.21 1.46 3.83
N GLN A 235 7.53 1.08 2.59
CA GLN A 235 8.33 1.89 1.67
C GLN A 235 7.50 2.90 0.85
N SER A 236 6.17 2.78 0.86
CA SER A 236 5.27 3.60 0.02
C SER A 236 5.45 5.10 0.26
N SER A 237 5.29 5.85 -0.82
CA SER A 237 5.36 7.31 -0.88
C SER A 237 4.00 7.94 -1.15
N ASP A 238 3.95 9.27 -1.12
CA ASP A 238 2.81 10.06 -1.60
C ASP A 238 2.44 9.73 -3.05
N GLN A 239 3.42 9.50 -3.92
CA GLN A 239 3.17 9.14 -5.32
C GLN A 239 2.63 7.71 -5.49
N ASP A 240 2.89 6.80 -4.56
CA ASP A 240 2.29 5.45 -4.58
C ASP A 240 0.82 5.48 -4.10
N ILE A 241 0.52 6.34 -3.14
CA ILE A 241 -0.86 6.69 -2.74
C ILE A 241 -1.61 7.35 -3.90
N ALA A 242 -0.99 8.32 -4.58
CA ALA A 242 -1.58 8.98 -5.73
C ALA A 242 -1.77 8.04 -6.94
N ARG A 243 -0.91 7.02 -7.10
CA ARG A 243 -1.11 5.95 -8.09
C ARG A 243 -2.29 5.05 -7.73
N PHE A 244 -2.43 4.66 -6.46
CA PHE A 244 -3.55 3.86 -5.97
C PHE A 244 -4.90 4.57 -6.10
N PHE A 245 -4.96 5.89 -5.86
CA PHE A 245 -6.14 6.72 -6.06
C PHE A 245 -6.21 7.42 -7.44
N LYS A 246 -5.48 6.93 -8.45
CA LYS A 246 -5.49 7.53 -9.80
C LYS A 246 -6.91 7.56 -10.38
N GLY A 247 -7.25 8.64 -11.08
CA GLY A 247 -8.63 8.96 -11.52
C GLY A 247 -9.38 9.89 -10.56
N LEU A 248 -8.96 9.96 -9.29
CA LEU A 248 -9.52 10.85 -8.27
C LEU A 248 -8.56 12.02 -8.02
N ASN A 249 -9.09 13.23 -7.87
CA ASN A 249 -8.26 14.41 -7.68
C ASN A 249 -7.95 14.61 -6.18
N ILE A 250 -6.74 14.22 -5.78
CA ILE A 250 -6.13 14.59 -4.48
C ILE A 250 -5.72 16.07 -4.55
N ALA A 251 -5.92 16.82 -3.46
CA ALA A 251 -5.50 18.23 -3.35
C ALA A 251 -3.97 18.38 -3.30
N LYS A 252 -3.42 19.58 -3.60
CA LYS A 252 -1.99 19.88 -3.46
C LYS A 252 -1.53 19.65 -2.02
N GLY A 253 -0.48 18.84 -1.82
CA GLY A 253 -0.03 18.42 -0.49
C GLY A 253 -0.99 17.46 0.25
N GLY A 254 -2.06 17.00 -0.41
CA GLY A 254 -3.15 16.24 0.19
C GLY A 254 -2.83 14.80 0.62
N ALA A 255 -1.57 14.34 0.57
CA ALA A 255 -1.17 12.98 0.94
C ALA A 255 -0.20 12.99 2.13
N ALA A 256 -0.68 12.56 3.30
CA ALA A 256 0.05 12.63 4.57
C ALA A 256 0.33 11.23 5.13
N LEU A 257 1.59 10.78 5.07
CA LEU A 257 2.04 9.52 5.68
C LEU A 257 2.09 9.62 7.20
N CYS A 258 1.47 8.68 7.92
CA CYS A 258 1.41 8.69 9.38
C CYS A 258 2.66 8.05 10.01
N LEU A 259 3.32 8.76 10.92
CA LEU A 259 4.44 8.23 11.72
C LEU A 259 3.99 7.73 13.10
N ASN A 260 4.53 6.58 13.51
CA ASN A 260 4.42 6.09 14.88
C ASN A 260 5.30 6.91 15.86
N ALA A 261 5.17 6.64 17.16
CA ALA A 261 5.92 7.36 18.22
C ALA A 261 7.45 7.29 18.07
N GLN A 262 8.00 6.24 17.46
CA GLN A 262 9.44 6.09 17.16
C GLN A 262 9.85 6.72 15.81
N GLY A 263 8.91 7.33 15.10
CA GLY A 263 9.14 8.07 13.86
C GLY A 263 9.36 7.18 12.65
N ARG A 264 8.89 5.93 12.71
CA ARG A 264 8.78 5.01 11.59
C ARG A 264 7.36 5.08 11.03
N ARG A 265 7.17 4.75 9.75
CA ARG A 265 5.84 4.75 9.12
C ARG A 265 4.96 3.68 9.75
N ASN A 266 3.69 4.01 10.01
CA ASN A 266 2.75 3.05 10.59
C ASN A 266 2.10 2.11 9.57
N GLY A 267 2.37 2.29 8.27
CA GLY A 267 1.57 1.68 7.21
C GLY A 267 0.19 2.32 7.06
N GLU A 268 0.06 3.58 7.47
CA GLU A 268 -1.16 4.38 7.38
C GLU A 268 -0.87 5.73 6.73
N ALA A 269 -1.90 6.30 6.09
CA ALA A 269 -1.89 7.65 5.55
C ALA A 269 -3.27 8.31 5.67
N LEU A 270 -3.30 9.64 5.74
CA LEU A 270 -4.50 10.43 5.50
C LEU A 270 -4.42 11.08 4.11
N VAL A 271 -5.53 11.08 3.39
CA VAL A 271 -5.61 11.60 2.01
C VAL A 271 -6.79 12.55 1.87
N ARG A 272 -6.52 13.76 1.36
CA ARG A 272 -7.48 14.83 1.11
C ARG A 272 -7.77 14.97 -0.37
N PHE A 273 -9.02 14.76 -0.76
CA PHE A 273 -9.49 15.01 -2.11
C PHE A 273 -9.96 16.46 -2.29
N VAL A 274 -10.21 16.88 -3.53
CA VAL A 274 -10.79 18.19 -3.84
C VAL A 274 -12.30 18.27 -3.62
N SER A 275 -12.98 17.14 -3.42
CA SER A 275 -14.43 17.04 -3.22
C SER A 275 -14.82 15.82 -2.38
N GLU A 276 -16.00 15.89 -1.75
CA GLU A 276 -16.65 14.77 -1.06
C GLU A 276 -16.91 13.59 -2.00
N GLU A 277 -17.35 13.88 -3.22
CA GLU A 277 -17.58 12.90 -4.28
C GLU A 277 -16.33 12.02 -4.56
N HIS A 278 -15.15 12.63 -4.67
CA HIS A 278 -13.90 11.88 -4.83
C HIS A 278 -13.51 11.11 -3.55
N ARG A 279 -13.87 11.61 -2.36
CA ARG A 279 -13.70 10.90 -1.07
C ARG A 279 -14.56 9.64 -1.03
N ASP A 280 -15.81 9.68 -1.48
CA ASP A 280 -16.67 8.49 -1.51
C ASP A 280 -16.30 7.49 -2.62
N LEU A 281 -15.87 7.95 -3.80
CA LEU A 281 -15.25 7.07 -4.80
C LEU A 281 -13.98 6.38 -4.28
N ALA A 282 -13.20 7.05 -3.42
CA ALA A 282 -12.02 6.45 -2.80
C ALA A 282 -12.38 5.32 -1.81
N LEU A 283 -13.54 5.40 -1.14
CA LEU A 283 -14.02 4.34 -0.24
C LEU A 283 -14.44 3.07 -0.98
N GLN A 284 -14.89 3.20 -2.24
CA GLN A 284 -15.16 2.05 -3.10
C GLN A 284 -13.89 1.22 -3.40
N ARG A 285 -12.69 1.78 -3.16
CA ARG A 285 -11.40 1.06 -3.26
C ARG A 285 -10.98 0.34 -1.97
N HIS A 286 -11.90 0.13 -1.04
CA HIS A 286 -11.65 -0.60 0.20
C HIS A 286 -11.29 -2.07 -0.11
N LYS A 287 -10.10 -2.49 0.36
CA LYS A 287 -9.40 -3.76 0.08
C LYS A 287 -8.81 -3.93 -1.32
N HIS A 288 -8.75 -2.88 -2.14
CA HIS A 288 -7.96 -2.91 -3.38
C HIS A 288 -6.46 -3.05 -3.08
N HIS A 289 -5.66 -3.55 -4.02
CA HIS A 289 -4.28 -3.97 -3.79
C HIS A 289 -3.22 -2.92 -4.20
N MET A 290 -2.37 -2.54 -3.25
CA MET A 290 -1.14 -1.77 -3.48
C MET A 290 0.06 -2.73 -3.46
N GLY A 291 0.25 -3.44 -4.58
CA GLY A 291 1.16 -4.59 -4.63
C GLY A 291 0.65 -5.72 -3.75
N ASN A 292 1.53 -6.40 -2.99
CA ASN A 292 1.18 -7.57 -2.17
C ASN A 292 0.44 -7.20 -0.86
N ARG A 293 -0.35 -6.12 -0.86
CA ARG A 293 -1.02 -5.54 0.32
C ARG A 293 -2.39 -4.99 -0.09
N TYR A 294 -3.48 -5.54 0.44
CA TYR A 294 -4.77 -4.87 0.41
C TYR A 294 -4.72 -3.59 1.25
N ILE A 295 -5.45 -2.56 0.83
CA ILE A 295 -5.52 -1.26 1.51
C ILE A 295 -6.92 -1.08 2.13
N GLU A 296 -6.99 -0.84 3.43
CA GLU A 296 -8.25 -0.53 4.10
C GLU A 296 -8.49 0.98 4.01
N VAL A 297 -9.55 1.40 3.30
CA VAL A 297 -9.95 2.81 3.19
C VAL A 297 -11.13 3.08 4.13
N TYR A 298 -11.08 4.17 4.89
CA TYR A 298 -12.11 4.61 5.83
C TYR A 298 -12.32 6.13 5.76
N LYS A 299 -13.50 6.65 6.17
CA LYS A 299 -13.69 8.11 6.38
C LYS A 299 -12.82 8.59 7.55
N ALA A 300 -12.37 9.84 7.50
CA ALA A 300 -11.63 10.52 8.56
C ALA A 300 -11.96 12.03 8.53
N THR A 301 -11.40 12.82 9.46
CA THR A 301 -11.68 14.26 9.60
C THR A 301 -10.55 15.14 9.08
N GLY A 302 -10.88 16.38 8.72
CA GLY A 302 -9.95 17.46 8.45
C GLY A 302 -9.12 17.83 9.67
N GLU A 303 -9.69 17.73 10.88
CA GLU A 303 -8.91 17.79 12.11
C GLU A 303 -7.77 16.76 12.14
N ASP A 304 -8.05 15.49 11.85
CA ASP A 304 -7.04 14.44 11.87
C ASP A 304 -6.00 14.64 10.77
N PHE A 305 -6.41 15.15 9.61
CA PHE A 305 -5.48 15.58 8.57
C PHE A 305 -4.56 16.70 9.07
N LEU A 306 -5.09 17.75 9.69
CA LEU A 306 -4.32 18.88 10.21
C LEU A 306 -3.45 18.53 11.42
N LYS A 307 -3.80 17.51 12.22
CA LYS A 307 -2.92 16.96 13.28
C LYS A 307 -1.65 16.32 12.71
N ILE A 308 -1.66 15.90 11.44
CA ILE A 308 -0.56 15.17 10.77
C ILE A 308 0.15 16.03 9.71
N ALA A 309 -0.57 16.92 9.01
CA ALA A 309 -0.07 17.75 7.90
C ALA A 309 -0.20 19.27 8.11
N GLY A 310 -0.66 19.72 9.28
CA GLY A 310 -0.78 21.14 9.63
C GLY A 310 0.51 21.73 10.18
N GLY A 311 1.33 22.30 9.29
CA GLY A 311 2.58 22.98 9.66
C GLY A 311 2.36 24.35 10.33
N THR A 312 3.27 24.72 11.24
CA THR A 312 3.35 26.08 11.84
C THR A 312 4.79 26.64 11.94
N SER A 313 5.82 25.84 11.70
CA SER A 313 7.22 26.23 11.89
C SER A 313 7.78 27.00 10.68
N ASN A 314 8.18 28.26 10.88
CA ASN A 314 8.73 29.12 9.81
C ASN A 314 9.96 28.51 9.12
N GLU A 315 10.82 27.82 9.86
CA GLU A 315 11.98 27.08 9.31
C GLU A 315 11.55 26.00 8.31
N VAL A 316 10.48 25.26 8.61
CA VAL A 316 9.91 24.24 7.71
C VAL A 316 9.23 24.89 6.52
N ALA A 317 8.56 26.04 6.70
CA ALA A 317 8.03 26.82 5.59
C ALA A 317 9.14 27.35 4.67
N GLN A 318 10.29 27.78 5.21
CA GLN A 318 11.45 28.20 4.42
C GLN A 318 12.10 27.02 3.68
N PHE A 319 12.31 25.88 4.36
CA PHE A 319 12.84 24.65 3.75
C PHE A 319 11.95 24.15 2.61
N LEU A 320 10.64 24.15 2.80
CA LEU A 320 9.63 23.69 1.83
C LEU A 320 9.10 24.80 0.89
N SER A 321 9.67 26.01 0.94
CA SER A 321 9.25 27.14 0.09
C SER A 321 9.53 26.96 -1.39
N LYS A 322 10.45 26.05 -1.73
CA LYS A 322 10.94 25.82 -3.09
C LYS A 322 10.07 24.75 -3.76
N GLU A 323 9.29 25.12 -4.76
CA GLU A 323 8.37 24.20 -5.45
C GLU A 323 9.09 23.11 -6.27
N ASN A 324 8.36 22.04 -6.60
CA ASN A 324 8.79 20.91 -7.43
C ASN A 324 10.00 20.10 -6.91
N GLN A 325 10.21 20.08 -5.59
CA GLN A 325 11.31 19.34 -4.96
C GLN A 325 10.89 18.01 -4.36
N VAL A 326 11.78 17.03 -4.42
CA VAL A 326 11.58 15.69 -3.83
C VAL A 326 12.40 15.57 -2.55
N ILE A 327 11.74 15.20 -1.46
CA ILE A 327 12.32 15.14 -0.12
C ILE A 327 12.79 13.71 0.16
N VAL A 328 14.02 13.54 0.65
CA VAL A 328 14.52 12.27 1.18
C VAL A 328 14.92 12.46 2.64
N ARG A 329 14.42 11.61 3.53
CA ARG A 329 14.85 11.54 4.92
C ARG A 329 16.03 10.58 5.06
N MET A 330 17.09 11.08 5.69
CA MET A 330 18.23 10.30 6.17
C MET A 330 18.00 9.92 7.63
N ARG A 331 18.38 8.71 8.03
CA ARG A 331 18.38 8.26 9.43
C ARG A 331 19.66 7.52 9.78
N GLY A 332 20.05 7.62 11.05
CA GLY A 332 21.21 6.91 11.62
C GLY A 332 22.53 7.66 11.50
N LEU A 333 22.51 8.92 11.06
CA LEU A 333 23.68 9.80 10.87
C LEU A 333 24.59 9.86 12.11
N PRO A 334 25.93 10.00 11.94
CA PRO A 334 26.83 10.34 13.04
C PRO A 334 26.44 11.67 13.70
N PHE A 335 26.52 11.76 15.03
CA PHE A 335 26.19 13.00 15.75
C PHE A 335 27.16 14.16 15.49
N ASN A 336 28.34 13.88 14.93
CA ASN A 336 29.33 14.88 14.55
C ASN A 336 29.34 15.19 13.03
N VAL A 337 28.34 14.73 12.28
CA VAL A 337 28.30 14.91 10.82
C VAL A 337 28.10 16.37 10.44
N THR A 338 28.82 16.79 9.41
CA THR A 338 28.72 18.12 8.80
C THR A 338 27.80 18.11 7.58
N THR A 339 27.29 19.29 7.18
CA THR A 339 26.51 19.44 5.95
C THR A 339 27.34 19.05 4.72
N GLU A 340 28.64 19.35 4.75
CA GLU A 340 29.64 19.01 3.75
C GLU A 340 29.78 17.48 3.56
N GLU A 341 29.80 16.71 4.64
CA GLU A 341 29.83 15.24 4.57
C GLU A 341 28.52 14.66 4.01
N VAL A 342 27.37 15.26 4.32
CA VAL A 342 26.07 14.87 3.71
C VAL A 342 26.07 15.16 2.20
N LEU A 343 26.57 16.32 1.78
CA LEU A 343 26.71 16.68 0.36
C LEU A 343 27.70 15.75 -0.37
N ALA A 344 28.82 15.40 0.27
CA ALA A 344 29.80 14.45 -0.26
C ALA A 344 29.25 13.01 -0.35
N PHE A 345 28.42 12.59 0.61
CA PHE A 345 27.77 11.28 0.62
C PHE A 345 26.87 11.07 -0.60
N PHE A 346 26.08 12.09 -1.01
CA PHE A 346 25.31 12.01 -2.25
C PHE A 346 26.20 12.21 -3.49
N GLY A 347 27.08 13.22 -3.45
CA GLY A 347 28.06 13.51 -4.50
C GLY A 347 27.43 14.09 -5.78
N GLN A 348 28.27 14.31 -6.80
CA GLN A 348 27.86 15.00 -8.04
C GLN A 348 26.78 14.27 -8.85
N HIS A 349 26.58 12.96 -8.63
CA HIS A 349 25.54 12.17 -9.29
C HIS A 349 24.12 12.44 -8.74
N CYS A 350 24.00 13.04 -7.56
CA CYS A 350 22.74 13.34 -6.89
C CYS A 350 22.83 14.73 -6.23
N PRO A 351 22.86 15.84 -7.00
CA PRO A 351 23.07 17.17 -6.44
C PRO A 351 21.88 17.61 -5.56
N VAL A 352 22.18 18.06 -4.34
CA VAL A 352 21.22 18.56 -3.35
C VAL A 352 20.86 20.02 -3.63
N THR A 353 19.58 20.36 -3.57
CA THR A 353 19.06 21.63 -4.10
C THR A 353 19.38 22.84 -3.23
N GLY A 354 20.28 23.69 -3.70
CA GLY A 354 20.81 24.81 -2.92
C GLY A 354 21.95 24.42 -1.96
N GLY A 355 22.53 23.22 -2.11
CA GLY A 355 23.65 22.78 -1.30
C GLY A 355 23.28 22.70 0.18
N LYS A 356 23.87 23.57 1.02
CA LYS A 356 23.62 23.58 2.47
C LYS A 356 22.16 23.90 2.80
N GLU A 357 21.56 24.84 2.07
CA GLU A 357 20.14 25.22 2.18
C GLU A 357 19.16 24.12 1.69
N GLY A 358 19.70 22.98 1.24
CA GLY A 358 18.96 21.79 0.85
C GLY A 358 19.00 20.67 1.92
N VAL A 359 19.65 20.89 3.06
CA VAL A 359 19.81 19.90 4.14
C VAL A 359 19.28 20.46 5.47
N LEU A 360 18.20 19.88 5.99
CA LEU A 360 17.60 20.22 7.28
C LEU A 360 17.89 19.12 8.30
N PHE A 361 18.79 19.38 9.24
CA PHE A 361 19.07 18.47 10.35
C PHE A 361 17.95 18.52 11.39
N VAL A 362 17.57 17.35 11.93
CA VAL A 362 16.59 17.29 13.01
C VAL A 362 17.34 17.32 14.34
N THR A 363 17.18 18.41 15.09
CA THR A 363 17.76 18.61 16.44
C THR A 363 16.70 18.55 17.53
N TYR A 364 17.16 18.31 18.76
CA TYR A 364 16.41 18.58 19.98
C TYR A 364 16.40 20.10 20.29
N PRO A 365 15.55 20.61 21.21
CA PRO A 365 15.48 22.04 21.53
C PRO A 365 16.73 22.60 22.23
N ASP A 366 17.61 21.71 22.69
CA ASP A 366 18.95 22.02 23.21
C ASP A 366 20.05 21.93 22.13
N ASN A 367 19.64 21.95 20.85
CA ASN A 367 20.47 21.82 19.65
C ASN A 367 21.24 20.49 19.50
N ARG A 368 20.99 19.47 20.34
CA ARG A 368 21.62 18.16 20.14
C ARG A 368 21.09 17.49 18.86
N PRO A 369 21.95 16.87 18.05
CA PRO A 369 21.54 16.17 16.83
C PRO A 369 20.81 14.87 17.15
N THR A 370 19.69 14.60 16.47
CA THR A 370 18.94 13.34 16.64
C THR A 370 19.54 12.17 15.85
N GLY A 371 20.30 12.45 14.80
CA GLY A 371 20.75 11.47 13.81
C GLY A 371 19.77 11.26 12.64
N ASP A 372 18.66 12.01 12.59
CA ASP A 372 17.79 12.14 11.43
C ASP A 372 18.02 13.49 10.72
N ALA A 373 17.84 13.54 9.40
CA ALA A 373 17.86 14.77 8.60
C ALA A 373 16.95 14.64 7.36
N PHE A 374 16.60 15.76 6.74
CA PHE A 374 15.87 15.81 5.47
C PHE A 374 16.68 16.52 4.40
N VAL A 375 16.61 16.02 3.16
CA VAL A 375 17.41 16.49 2.03
C VAL A 375 16.53 16.71 0.80
N LEU A 376 16.73 17.83 0.11
CA LEU A 376 15.95 18.28 -1.02
C LEU A 376 16.66 17.99 -2.35
N PHE A 377 15.95 17.38 -3.29
CA PHE A 377 16.43 17.09 -4.65
C PHE A 377 15.57 17.79 -5.70
N ALA A 378 16.21 18.29 -6.76
CA ALA A 378 15.58 19.15 -7.77
C ALA A 378 14.71 18.38 -8.78
N CYS A 379 14.79 17.05 -8.78
CA CYS A 379 13.98 16.17 -9.61
C CYS A 379 13.86 14.77 -8.99
N GLU A 380 12.89 14.00 -9.50
CA GLU A 380 12.66 12.60 -9.13
C GLU A 380 13.90 11.73 -9.38
N GLU A 381 14.65 11.96 -10.47
CA GLU A 381 15.81 11.15 -10.85
C GLU A 381 16.93 11.22 -9.81
N TYR A 382 17.29 12.43 -9.33
CA TYR A 382 18.31 12.59 -8.30
C TYR A 382 17.87 12.01 -6.95
N ALA A 383 16.58 12.12 -6.60
CA ALA A 383 16.05 11.46 -5.41
C ALA A 383 16.07 9.92 -5.56
N GLN A 384 15.73 9.38 -6.73
CA GLN A 384 15.75 7.94 -6.98
C GLN A 384 17.19 7.39 -7.01
N ASN A 385 18.15 8.15 -7.55
CA ASN A 385 19.58 7.82 -7.48
C ASN A 385 20.11 7.92 -6.05
N ALA A 386 19.68 8.91 -5.26
CA ALA A 386 19.99 9.01 -3.83
C ALA A 386 19.45 7.80 -3.05
N LEU A 387 18.22 7.36 -3.31
CA LEU A 387 17.63 6.19 -2.65
C LEU A 387 18.34 4.86 -2.94
N LYS A 388 19.07 4.75 -4.07
CA LYS A 388 19.94 3.57 -4.34
C LYS A 388 21.09 3.45 -3.34
N LYS A 389 21.44 4.52 -2.62
CA LYS A 389 22.48 4.59 -1.57
C LYS A 389 21.96 4.19 -0.17
N HIS A 390 20.76 3.60 -0.10
CA HIS A 390 20.16 3.14 1.16
C HIS A 390 21.01 2.03 1.79
N LYS A 391 21.47 2.26 3.02
CA LYS A 391 22.47 1.47 3.80
C LYS A 391 23.94 1.64 3.40
N ASP A 392 24.27 2.58 2.51
CA ASP A 392 25.66 3.01 2.33
C ASP A 392 26.24 3.58 3.64
N LEU A 393 27.57 3.52 3.78
CA LEU A 393 28.27 3.99 4.97
C LEU A 393 28.60 5.49 4.88
N LEU A 394 28.23 6.24 5.92
CA LEU A 394 28.75 7.57 6.21
C LEU A 394 29.61 7.48 7.48
N GLY A 395 30.93 7.58 7.31
CA GLY A 395 31.91 7.32 8.37
C GLY A 395 31.85 5.87 8.86
N LYS A 396 31.31 5.66 10.08
CA LYS A 396 31.16 4.34 10.73
C LYS A 396 29.69 3.91 10.89
N ARG A 397 28.77 4.54 10.16
CA ARG A 397 27.32 4.35 10.28
C ARG A 397 26.72 4.02 8.93
N TYR A 398 25.89 2.97 8.84
CA TYR A 398 25.01 2.81 7.68
C TYR A 398 23.89 3.84 7.76
N ILE A 399 23.52 4.44 6.63
CA ILE A 399 22.47 5.46 6.57
C ILE A 399 21.21 4.88 5.93
N GLU A 400 20.09 4.92 6.65
CA GLU A 400 18.80 4.54 6.07
C GLU A 400 18.20 5.75 5.34
N LEU A 401 17.84 5.57 4.06
CA LEU A 401 17.24 6.61 3.22
C LEU A 401 15.80 6.26 2.88
N PHE A 402 14.89 7.23 2.98
CA PHE A 402 13.46 7.06 2.69
C PHE A 402 12.88 8.28 1.94
N ARG A 403 12.07 8.08 0.90
CA ARG A 403 11.36 9.18 0.21
C ARG A 403 10.26 9.74 1.11
N SER A 404 10.35 11.01 1.50
CA SER A 404 9.47 11.64 2.48
C SER A 404 8.54 12.70 1.87
N THR A 405 7.53 13.10 2.64
CA THR A 405 6.57 14.15 2.27
C THR A 405 6.73 15.38 3.17
N ALA A 406 6.15 16.51 2.77
CA ALA A 406 6.10 17.72 3.60
C ALA A 406 5.50 17.46 5.00
N ALA A 407 4.45 16.64 5.07
CA ALA A 407 3.85 16.22 6.33
C ALA A 407 4.79 15.34 7.18
N GLU A 408 5.68 14.53 6.57
CA GLU A 408 6.68 13.77 7.32
C GLU A 408 7.74 14.70 7.96
N VAL A 409 8.18 15.75 7.24
CA VAL A 409 9.08 16.79 7.76
C VAL A 409 8.47 17.46 8.99
N GLN A 410 7.22 17.91 8.87
CA GLN A 410 6.48 18.57 9.95
C GLN A 410 6.28 17.65 11.16
N GLN A 411 5.84 16.39 10.97
CA GLN A 411 5.64 15.43 12.07
C GLN A 411 6.90 15.15 12.87
N VAL A 412 8.05 15.03 12.17
CA VAL A 412 9.33 14.74 12.83
C VAL A 412 9.77 15.96 13.65
N LEU A 413 9.75 17.16 13.06
CA LEU A 413 10.20 18.36 13.76
C LEU A 413 9.26 18.78 14.89
N ASN A 414 7.93 18.74 14.68
CA ASN A 414 6.94 19.03 15.73
C ASN A 414 7.10 18.14 16.97
N ARG A 415 7.58 16.90 16.80
CA ARG A 415 7.88 16.01 17.93
C ARG A 415 9.11 16.45 18.71
N TYR A 416 10.20 16.78 18.02
CA TYR A 416 11.45 17.14 18.70
C TYR A 416 11.43 18.57 19.25
N SER A 417 10.64 19.48 18.67
CA SER A 417 10.35 20.79 19.27
C SER A 417 9.44 20.69 20.50
N SER A 418 8.56 19.69 20.56
CA SER A 418 7.67 19.43 21.70
C SER A 418 8.40 18.75 22.86
N ALA A 419 9.16 19.53 23.63
CA ALA A 419 9.76 19.04 24.86
C ALA A 419 8.68 18.55 25.86
N PRO A 420 8.86 17.38 26.52
CA PRO A 420 8.12 17.05 27.73
C PRO A 420 8.63 17.95 28.87
N LEU A 421 8.12 19.18 28.91
CA LEU A 421 8.32 20.06 30.06
C LEU A 421 7.64 19.44 31.29
N ILE A 422 8.37 19.44 32.41
CA ILE A 422 8.05 18.78 33.69
C ILE A 422 8.25 17.25 33.67
N PRO A 423 9.18 16.71 34.50
CA PRO A 423 9.16 15.30 34.87
C PRO A 423 7.88 15.02 35.67
N LEU A 424 7.00 14.16 35.14
CA LEU A 424 5.77 13.77 35.83
C LEU A 424 6.08 13.23 37.24
N PRO A 425 5.51 13.80 38.31
CA PRO A 425 5.51 13.17 39.62
C PRO A 425 4.86 11.79 39.52
N THR A 426 5.42 10.80 40.21
CA THR A 426 4.76 9.49 40.35
C THR A 426 3.37 9.70 40.95
N PRO A 427 2.28 9.24 40.31
CA PRO A 427 0.94 9.50 40.81
C PRO A 427 0.75 8.84 42.18
N PRO A 428 0.09 9.53 43.15
CA PRO A 428 -0.20 8.93 44.44
C PRO A 428 -1.14 7.73 44.27
N ILE A 429 -0.89 6.66 45.01
CA ILE A 429 -1.70 5.44 44.97
C ILE A 429 -3.05 5.75 45.63
N LEU A 430 -4.10 5.90 44.83
CA LEU A 430 -5.49 5.93 45.27
C LEU A 430 -6.19 4.61 44.94
N PRO A 431 -7.03 4.07 45.83
CA PRO A 431 -7.74 2.81 45.59
C PRO A 431 -8.82 3.00 44.51
N VAL A 432 -8.78 2.13 43.50
CA VAL A 432 -9.69 2.17 42.35
C VAL A 432 -11.02 1.48 42.67
N LEU A 433 -12.13 2.22 42.55
CA LEU A 433 -13.48 1.63 42.44
C LEU A 433 -13.72 1.12 41.01
N PRO A 434 -14.45 0.00 40.82
CA PRO A 434 -14.54 -0.66 39.52
C PRO A 434 -15.46 0.08 38.54
N GLN A 435 -14.91 0.52 37.40
CA GLN A 435 -15.68 0.87 36.21
C GLN A 435 -15.77 -0.32 35.23
N GLN A 436 -16.76 -0.27 34.34
CA GLN A 436 -17.27 -1.45 33.64
C GLN A 436 -16.56 -1.75 32.32
N TYR A 437 -15.96 -2.94 32.27
CA TYR A 437 -15.77 -3.82 31.11
C TYR A 437 -15.48 -3.18 29.72
N VAL A 438 -14.19 -2.93 29.45
CA VAL A 438 -13.62 -3.03 28.09
C VAL A 438 -12.64 -4.21 28.10
N PRO A 439 -12.69 -5.17 27.15
CA PRO A 439 -11.82 -6.36 27.22
C PRO A 439 -10.32 -6.01 27.02
N PRO A 440 -9.43 -6.31 27.97
CA PRO A 440 -8.00 -6.08 27.83
C PRO A 440 -7.30 -7.35 27.33
N THR A 441 -6.76 -7.37 26.11
CA THR A 441 -6.20 -8.60 25.53
C THR A 441 -4.77 -8.50 24.97
N ASN A 442 -3.81 -8.03 25.78
CA ASN A 442 -2.41 -8.48 25.62
C ASN A 442 -2.25 -9.88 26.26
N VAL A 443 -3.06 -10.83 25.80
CA VAL A 443 -3.13 -12.19 26.32
C VAL A 443 -1.93 -12.98 25.79
N ARG A 444 -1.27 -13.70 26.70
CA ARG A 444 -0.13 -14.56 26.39
C ARG A 444 -0.57 -16.02 26.26
N ASP A 445 -1.44 -16.27 25.28
CA ASP A 445 -1.97 -17.60 24.89
C ASP A 445 -1.05 -18.35 23.90
N CYS A 446 0.04 -17.72 23.47
CA CYS A 446 0.96 -18.31 22.49
C CYS A 446 2.26 -18.81 23.15
N ILE A 447 2.93 -19.75 22.49
CA ILE A 447 4.20 -20.33 22.90
C ILE A 447 5.16 -20.30 21.71
N ARG A 448 6.40 -19.85 21.91
CA ARG A 448 7.51 -20.01 20.97
C ARG A 448 8.36 -21.21 21.37
N LEU A 449 8.55 -22.14 20.44
CA LEU A 449 9.58 -23.18 20.49
C LEU A 449 10.82 -22.71 19.71
N ARG A 450 12.00 -22.98 20.25
CA ARG A 450 13.29 -22.63 19.65
C ARG A 450 14.29 -23.76 19.84
N GLY A 451 15.06 -24.07 18.80
CA GLY A 451 16.01 -25.19 18.80
C GLY A 451 15.43 -26.51 18.27
N LEU A 452 14.22 -26.51 17.71
CA LEU A 452 13.61 -27.68 17.06
C LEU A 452 14.55 -28.23 15.96
N PRO A 453 14.82 -29.54 15.88
CA PRO A 453 15.62 -30.13 14.81
C PRO A 453 15.12 -29.72 13.41
N TYR A 454 16.02 -29.52 12.44
CA TYR A 454 15.62 -29.08 11.09
C TYR A 454 14.81 -30.13 10.29
N ALA A 455 14.67 -31.34 10.82
CA ALA A 455 13.82 -32.41 10.31
C ALA A 455 12.66 -32.75 11.28
N ALA A 456 12.28 -31.83 12.16
CA ALA A 456 11.14 -31.99 13.06
C ALA A 456 9.81 -31.76 12.33
N THR A 457 8.86 -32.70 12.47
CA THR A 457 7.51 -32.61 11.92
C THR A 457 6.53 -31.97 12.92
N ILE A 458 5.31 -31.69 12.47
CA ILE A 458 4.21 -31.27 13.37
C ILE A 458 3.92 -32.38 14.40
N GLU A 459 4.04 -33.65 14.00
CA GLU A 459 3.82 -34.81 14.89
C GLU A 459 4.88 -34.89 16.00
N ASP A 460 6.15 -34.61 15.69
CA ASP A 460 7.21 -34.50 16.70
C ASP A 460 6.88 -33.42 17.75
N ILE A 461 6.35 -32.28 17.30
CA ILE A 461 5.98 -31.15 18.16
C ILE A 461 4.80 -31.53 19.06
N LEU A 462 3.77 -32.17 18.52
CA LEU A 462 2.62 -32.66 19.30
C LEU A 462 3.06 -33.70 20.35
N GLY A 463 3.91 -34.66 19.97
CA GLY A 463 4.47 -35.66 20.90
C GLY A 463 5.38 -35.06 21.97
N PHE A 464 6.13 -33.99 21.65
CA PHE A 464 6.96 -33.26 22.60
C PHE A 464 6.14 -32.52 23.67
N LEU A 465 5.00 -31.94 23.28
CA LEU A 465 4.06 -31.24 24.17
C LEU A 465 3.21 -32.20 25.00
N GLY A 466 2.92 -33.41 24.50
CA GLY A 466 2.19 -34.45 25.22
C GLY A 466 0.78 -34.00 25.61
N GLU A 467 0.49 -34.00 26.92
CA GLU A 467 -0.82 -33.60 27.49
C GLU A 467 -1.31 -32.23 27.00
N PHE A 468 -0.41 -31.27 26.74
CA PHE A 468 -0.75 -29.93 26.29
C PHE A 468 -1.19 -29.87 24.82
N SER A 469 -0.98 -30.93 24.03
CA SER A 469 -1.39 -30.96 22.60
C SER A 469 -2.90 -30.85 22.41
N ALA A 470 -3.70 -31.29 23.39
CA ALA A 470 -5.16 -31.14 23.39
C ALA A 470 -5.62 -29.67 23.54
N ASP A 471 -4.77 -28.80 24.11
CA ASP A 471 -5.08 -27.39 24.38
C ASP A 471 -4.69 -26.44 23.23
N ILE A 472 -4.16 -26.95 22.11
CA ILE A 472 -3.79 -26.16 20.92
C ILE A 472 -5.05 -25.81 20.11
N ARG A 473 -5.10 -24.61 19.51
CA ARG A 473 -6.18 -24.21 18.58
C ARG A 473 -6.11 -24.99 17.26
N THR A 474 -7.23 -25.14 16.56
CA THR A 474 -7.27 -25.73 15.21
C THR A 474 -6.35 -24.95 14.26
N HIS A 475 -5.43 -25.65 13.59
CA HIS A 475 -4.35 -25.08 12.76
C HIS A 475 -3.36 -24.15 13.49
N GLY A 476 -3.37 -24.10 14.83
CA GLY A 476 -2.56 -23.21 15.65
C GLY A 476 -1.08 -23.63 15.84
N VAL A 477 -0.44 -24.26 14.85
CA VAL A 477 0.99 -24.62 14.88
C VAL A 477 1.68 -24.08 13.62
N HIS A 478 2.63 -23.18 13.81
CA HIS A 478 3.22 -22.37 12.75
C HIS A 478 4.75 -22.52 12.74
N MET A 479 5.29 -23.23 11.76
CA MET A 479 6.73 -23.42 11.58
C MET A 479 7.37 -22.15 10.98
N VAL A 480 8.45 -21.65 11.57
CA VAL A 480 9.19 -20.51 11.01
C VAL A 480 10.12 -21.03 9.92
N LEU A 481 9.93 -20.55 8.69
CA LEU A 481 10.82 -20.83 7.56
C LEU A 481 11.82 -19.67 7.36
N ASN A 482 13.05 -20.01 7.03
CA ASN A 482 14.08 -19.06 6.60
C ASN A 482 13.83 -18.66 5.13
N HIS A 483 14.48 -17.59 4.62
CA HIS A 483 14.30 -17.05 3.27
C HIS A 483 14.57 -18.04 2.11
N GLN A 484 15.14 -19.21 2.40
CA GLN A 484 15.36 -20.32 1.45
C GLN A 484 14.27 -21.41 1.54
N GLY A 485 13.13 -21.15 2.20
CA GLY A 485 12.04 -22.12 2.42
C GLY A 485 12.34 -23.23 3.43
N ARG A 486 13.54 -23.26 4.02
CA ARG A 486 13.98 -24.28 4.98
C ARG A 486 13.53 -23.95 6.41
N PRO A 487 13.14 -24.93 7.25
CA PRO A 487 12.74 -24.66 8.63
C PRO A 487 13.89 -24.05 9.44
N SER A 488 13.61 -22.95 10.14
CA SER A 488 14.60 -22.18 10.91
C SER A 488 14.95 -22.81 12.26
N GLY A 489 14.26 -23.89 12.66
CA GLY A 489 14.37 -24.48 14.01
C GLY A 489 13.55 -23.74 15.08
N ASP A 490 12.72 -22.79 14.67
CA ASP A 490 11.76 -22.06 15.51
C ASP A 490 10.32 -22.37 15.05
N ALA A 491 9.38 -22.38 15.99
CA ALA A 491 7.95 -22.51 15.71
C ALA A 491 7.11 -21.75 16.75
N PHE A 492 5.89 -21.39 16.38
CA PHE A 492 4.89 -20.80 17.28
C PHE A 492 3.67 -21.70 17.40
N ILE A 493 3.10 -21.77 18.61
CA ILE A 493 1.92 -22.57 18.93
C ILE A 493 0.91 -21.65 19.62
N GLN A 494 -0.34 -21.68 19.18
CA GLN A 494 -1.42 -20.91 19.76
C GLN A 494 -2.33 -21.83 20.59
N MET A 495 -2.37 -21.58 21.90
CA MET A 495 -3.17 -22.35 22.85
C MET A 495 -4.58 -21.77 22.97
N LYS A 496 -5.48 -22.53 23.59
CA LYS A 496 -6.84 -22.09 23.96
C LYS A 496 -6.88 -21.20 25.22
N SER A 497 -5.77 -21.09 25.96
CA SER A 497 -5.68 -20.38 27.25
C SER A 497 -4.24 -19.94 27.56
N SER A 498 -4.10 -18.77 28.17
CA SER A 498 -2.84 -18.23 28.70
C SER A 498 -2.18 -19.12 29.74
N ASP A 499 -2.98 -19.76 30.58
CA ASP A 499 -2.47 -20.51 31.73
C ASP A 499 -1.92 -21.86 31.25
N ARG A 500 -2.61 -22.46 30.27
CA ARG A 500 -2.11 -23.61 29.52
C ARG A 500 -0.81 -23.27 28.78
N ALA A 501 -0.72 -22.08 28.17
CA ALA A 501 0.51 -21.61 27.53
C ALA A 501 1.67 -21.44 28.52
N LEU A 502 1.42 -20.86 29.70
CA LEU A 502 2.42 -20.72 30.77
C LEU A 502 2.89 -22.08 31.31
N MET A 503 1.97 -23.00 31.61
CA MET A 503 2.30 -24.34 32.14
C MET A 503 3.03 -25.19 31.10
N ALA A 504 2.60 -25.19 29.84
CA ALA A 504 3.31 -25.85 28.75
C ALA A 504 4.71 -25.22 28.55
N ALA A 505 4.83 -23.90 28.64
CA ALA A 505 6.13 -23.24 28.56
C ALA A 505 7.07 -23.69 29.68
N GLN A 506 6.62 -23.68 30.93
CA GLN A 506 7.42 -24.11 32.08
C GLN A 506 7.79 -25.60 32.05
N LYS A 507 6.84 -26.49 31.72
CA LYS A 507 7.02 -27.95 31.75
C LYS A 507 7.77 -28.52 30.53
N CYS A 508 7.82 -27.81 29.41
CA CYS A 508 8.56 -28.23 28.22
C CYS A 508 9.90 -27.50 28.00
N HIS A 509 10.19 -26.40 28.73
CA HIS A 509 11.44 -25.66 28.58
C HIS A 509 12.68 -26.54 28.87
N LYS A 510 13.66 -26.55 27.95
CA LYS A 510 14.90 -27.35 27.98
C LYS A 510 14.71 -28.87 27.90
N LYS A 511 13.49 -29.37 27.69
CA LYS A 511 13.27 -30.78 27.33
C LYS A 511 13.94 -31.09 25.98
N THR A 512 14.47 -32.29 25.82
CA THR A 512 15.08 -32.74 24.56
C THR A 512 14.03 -33.25 23.57
N MET A 513 14.18 -32.84 22.30
CA MET A 513 13.47 -33.38 21.14
C MET A 513 14.51 -33.99 20.21
N LYS A 514 14.49 -35.33 20.09
CA LYS A 514 15.52 -36.10 19.39
C LYS A 514 16.90 -35.73 19.98
N ASP A 515 17.78 -35.12 19.20
CA ASP A 515 19.16 -34.78 19.57
C ASP A 515 19.37 -33.31 20.04
N ARG A 516 18.30 -32.50 20.17
CA ARG A 516 18.42 -31.08 20.58
C ARG A 516 17.54 -30.76 21.78
N TYR A 517 18.06 -29.94 22.71
CA TYR A 517 17.21 -29.30 23.73
C TYR A 517 16.39 -28.18 23.09
N VAL A 518 15.13 -28.06 23.48
CA VAL A 518 14.20 -27.05 22.96
C VAL A 518 13.97 -25.99 24.03
N GLU A 519 14.31 -24.73 23.72
CA GLU A 519 13.90 -23.60 24.56
C GLU A 519 12.42 -23.29 24.28
N VAL A 520 11.65 -23.12 25.35
CA VAL A 520 10.20 -22.84 25.27
C VAL A 520 9.90 -21.54 26.01
N PHE A 521 9.17 -20.63 25.38
CA PHE A 521 8.85 -19.31 25.92
C PHE A 521 7.36 -18.98 25.71
N GLN A 522 6.71 -18.40 26.71
CA GLN A 522 5.36 -17.85 26.57
C GLN A 522 5.42 -16.51 25.84
N CYS A 523 4.49 -16.26 24.91
CA CYS A 523 4.39 -15.02 24.14
C CYS A 523 2.92 -14.65 23.85
N SER A 524 2.67 -13.44 23.36
CA SER A 524 1.36 -13.03 22.84
C SER A 524 1.18 -13.37 21.37
N ALA A 525 -0.07 -13.34 20.89
CA ALA A 525 -0.38 -13.47 19.47
C ALA A 525 0.25 -12.35 18.62
N GLU A 526 0.49 -11.16 19.18
CA GLU A 526 1.18 -10.04 18.53
C GLU A 526 2.68 -10.33 18.34
N GLU A 527 3.35 -10.82 19.41
CA GLU A 527 4.76 -11.22 19.37
C GLU A 527 4.99 -12.37 18.37
N MET A 528 4.03 -13.30 18.27
CA MET A 528 4.00 -14.36 17.27
C MET A 528 3.82 -13.83 15.84
N ASN A 529 2.81 -12.99 15.60
CA ASN A 529 2.54 -12.43 14.28
C ASN A 529 3.71 -11.58 13.76
N PHE A 530 4.36 -10.81 14.65
CA PHE A 530 5.54 -10.02 14.32
C PHE A 530 6.68 -10.87 13.73
N VAL A 531 6.93 -12.07 14.25
CA VAL A 531 7.97 -12.98 13.72
C VAL A 531 7.52 -13.70 12.45
N LEU A 532 6.25 -14.11 12.37
CA LEU A 532 5.70 -14.72 11.15
C LEU A 532 5.67 -13.75 9.96
N MET A 533 5.61 -12.44 10.22
CA MET A 533 5.79 -11.37 9.21
C MET A 533 7.26 -10.96 9.00
N GLY A 534 8.24 -11.74 9.46
CA GLY A 534 9.68 -11.52 9.21
C GLY A 534 10.39 -10.60 10.20
N GLY A 535 9.75 -10.20 11.29
CA GLY A 535 10.35 -9.37 12.35
C GLY A 535 11.27 -10.15 13.29
N THR A 536 12.42 -9.57 13.66
CA THR A 536 13.38 -10.19 14.59
C THR A 536 13.11 -9.80 16.05
N LEU A 537 12.64 -10.72 16.89
CA LEU A 537 12.54 -10.50 18.34
C LEU A 537 13.90 -10.68 19.04
N ASN A 538 14.23 -9.75 19.93
CA ASN A 538 15.38 -9.86 20.83
C ASN A 538 15.19 -10.94 21.90
N ARG A 539 16.31 -11.40 22.47
CA ARG A 539 16.44 -12.65 23.27
C ARG A 539 15.40 -12.85 24.39
N ASN A 540 15.02 -11.78 25.09
CA ASN A 540 13.97 -11.79 26.12
C ASN A 540 12.96 -10.68 25.79
N GLY A 541 11.66 -10.99 25.83
CA GLY A 541 10.61 -9.96 25.82
C GLY A 541 10.46 -9.31 27.19
N LEU A 542 10.24 -7.98 27.21
CA LEU A 542 10.11 -7.09 28.38
C LEU A 542 11.43 -6.71 29.11
N SER A 543 11.39 -5.56 29.80
CA SER A 543 12.48 -4.88 30.53
C SER A 543 11.88 -3.74 31.40
N PRO A 544 12.57 -3.06 32.35
CA PRO A 544 13.99 -3.13 32.78
C PRO A 544 14.12 -3.28 34.34
N PRO A 545 15.08 -2.66 35.05
CA PRO A 545 16.46 -3.09 35.32
C PRO A 545 16.68 -3.51 36.82
N PRO A 546 17.90 -3.90 37.26
CA PRO A 546 18.91 -2.91 37.66
C PRO A 546 20.36 -3.26 37.25
N CYS A 547 21.25 -2.27 37.27
CA CYS A 547 22.69 -2.49 37.12
C CYS A 547 23.27 -3.18 38.38
N LYS A 548 24.08 -4.22 38.19
CA LYS A 548 25.04 -4.71 39.20
C LYS A 548 26.45 -4.64 38.64
N LEU A 549 27.13 -3.53 38.90
CA LEU A 549 28.59 -3.48 38.87
C LEU A 549 29.12 -4.12 40.17
N PRO A 550 30.22 -4.89 40.12
CA PRO A 550 31.04 -5.13 41.30
C PRO A 550 31.75 -3.82 41.66
N CYS A 551 31.54 -3.31 42.87
CA CYS A 551 32.26 -2.13 43.36
C CYS A 551 33.69 -2.52 43.75
N ILE A 552 34.69 -1.95 43.07
CA ILE A 552 36.05 -1.80 43.60
C ILE A 552 36.45 -0.33 43.42
N SER A 553 36.67 0.36 44.53
CA SER A 553 37.06 1.77 44.58
C SER A 553 38.56 1.93 44.84
N PRO A 554 39.22 2.87 44.14
CA PRO A 554 40.37 3.59 44.67
C PRO A 554 39.90 4.85 45.42
N PRO A 555 40.57 5.29 46.49
CA PRO A 555 40.21 6.50 47.23
C PRO A 555 40.67 7.79 46.54
N SER A 556 39.95 8.88 46.81
CA SER A 556 40.27 10.24 46.34
C SER A 556 41.55 10.79 46.96
N TYR A 557 42.33 11.56 46.20
CA TYR A 557 43.25 12.59 46.72
C TYR A 557 43.35 13.79 45.77
N THR A 558 43.91 14.89 46.28
CA THR A 558 43.63 16.28 45.86
C THR A 558 44.64 16.84 44.84
N PHE A 559 44.24 17.92 44.13
CA PHE A 559 45.10 18.77 43.29
C PHE A 559 46.41 19.20 43.99
N PRO A 560 47.49 19.42 43.21
CA PRO A 560 47.79 20.80 42.80
C PRO A 560 48.18 20.96 41.31
N ALA A 561 48.29 22.23 40.90
CA ALA A 561 48.96 22.73 39.68
C ALA A 561 50.01 23.80 40.13
N PRO A 562 50.87 24.39 39.26
CA PRO A 562 51.01 24.25 37.81
C PRO A 562 52.48 24.02 37.35
N THR A 563 52.75 24.10 36.03
CA THR A 563 53.83 24.90 35.35
C THR A 563 53.98 24.42 33.89
N ALA A 564 54.45 25.27 32.96
CA ALA A 564 54.45 25.01 31.50
C ALA A 564 55.85 25.02 30.85
N VAL A 565 56.04 24.23 29.78
CA VAL A 565 57.13 24.32 28.78
C VAL A 565 56.62 23.89 27.39
N ILE A 566 57.14 24.53 26.34
CA ILE A 566 57.05 24.24 24.88
C ILE A 566 58.46 24.63 24.32
N PRO A 567 59.01 24.17 23.16
CA PRO A 567 58.42 23.54 21.96
C PRO A 567 59.13 22.16 21.63
N THR A 568 59.41 21.63 20.42
CA THR A 568 59.41 22.11 19.00
C THR A 568 59.42 20.94 17.99
N GLU A 569 58.99 21.18 16.74
CA GLU A 569 59.43 20.53 15.47
C GLU A 569 59.24 18.99 15.28
N ALA A 570 59.44 18.37 14.09
CA ALA A 570 59.11 18.74 12.70
C ALA A 570 59.34 17.50 11.77
N ALA A 571 59.12 17.66 10.45
CA ALA A 571 59.32 16.69 9.35
C ALA A 571 58.36 15.46 9.37
N LEU A 572 57.66 15.08 8.28
CA LEU A 572 58.06 14.85 6.88
C LEU A 572 58.97 13.62 6.70
N TYR A 573 58.42 12.50 6.23
CA TYR A 573 58.92 11.81 5.02
C TYR A 573 57.95 10.71 4.52
N GLN A 574 57.65 10.76 3.22
CA GLN A 574 57.22 9.64 2.36
C GLN A 574 58.14 9.72 1.12
N PRO A 575 58.42 8.63 0.36
CA PRO A 575 57.43 8.20 -0.64
C PRO A 575 57.43 6.70 -1.06
N SER A 576 56.31 6.33 -1.69
CA SER A 576 56.09 5.44 -2.85
C SER A 576 57.11 4.39 -3.34
N VAL A 577 56.59 3.19 -3.69
CA VAL A 577 57.14 2.29 -4.74
C VAL A 577 55.99 1.69 -5.59
N LEU A 578 56.31 1.12 -6.76
CA LEU A 578 55.43 0.84 -7.92
C LEU A 578 55.88 -0.50 -8.61
N LEU A 579 55.20 -1.15 -9.58
CA LEU A 579 54.02 -0.86 -10.42
C LEU A 579 53.47 -2.18 -11.08
N ASN A 580 52.13 -2.34 -11.22
CA ASN A 580 51.46 -3.14 -12.29
C ASN A 580 51.69 -4.70 -12.39
N PRO A 581 51.15 -5.43 -13.39
CA PRO A 581 49.72 -5.55 -13.78
C PRO A 581 49.26 -7.01 -14.14
N ARG A 582 47.94 -7.26 -14.31
CA ARG A 582 47.40 -8.37 -15.15
C ARG A 582 46.02 -8.07 -15.77
N THR A 583 45.66 -8.86 -16.79
CA THR A 583 44.51 -8.73 -17.72
C THR A 583 43.90 -10.15 -17.96
N LEU A 584 42.89 -10.44 -18.82
CA LEU A 584 42.29 -9.71 -19.96
C LEU A 584 40.84 -10.20 -20.27
N GLN A 585 39.81 -9.41 -19.96
CA GLN A 585 38.42 -9.55 -20.45
C GLN A 585 37.72 -10.93 -20.21
N PRO A 586 36.59 -11.28 -20.88
CA PRO A 586 35.25 -10.81 -20.48
C PRO A 586 34.20 -11.93 -20.31
N SER A 587 33.07 -11.63 -19.64
CA SER A 587 31.85 -12.44 -19.78
C SER A 587 30.57 -11.64 -19.50
N THR A 588 29.65 -11.66 -20.46
CA THR A 588 28.27 -11.16 -20.33
C THR A 588 27.37 -12.31 -19.93
N ALA A 589 26.50 -12.13 -18.93
CA ALA A 589 25.46 -13.11 -18.59
C ALA A 589 24.17 -12.40 -18.15
N TYR A 590 23.12 -12.51 -18.98
CA TYR A 590 21.75 -12.14 -18.63
C TYR A 590 21.13 -13.24 -17.78
N TYR A 591 20.42 -12.88 -16.71
CA TYR A 591 19.42 -13.76 -16.06
C TYR A 591 18.19 -12.92 -15.65
N PRO A 592 16.97 -13.47 -15.77
CA PRO A 592 15.72 -12.73 -15.53
C PRO A 592 15.35 -12.64 -14.04
N ALA A 593 14.33 -11.83 -13.74
CA ALA A 593 13.76 -11.74 -12.39
C ALA A 593 13.17 -13.09 -11.93
N GLY A 594 13.52 -13.51 -10.71
CA GLY A 594 13.06 -14.78 -10.15
C GLY A 594 11.65 -14.68 -9.56
N THR A 595 10.68 -15.34 -10.19
CA THR A 595 9.32 -15.51 -9.67
C THR A 595 9.31 -16.21 -8.31
N GLN A 596 8.75 -15.57 -7.27
CA GLN A 596 8.50 -16.27 -6.01
C GLN A 596 7.20 -17.08 -6.09
N LEU A 597 7.36 -18.39 -6.24
CA LEU A 597 6.28 -19.36 -6.18
C LEU A 597 5.77 -19.49 -4.73
N PHE A 598 4.51 -19.18 -4.49
CA PHE A 598 3.85 -19.47 -3.22
C PHE A 598 3.30 -20.90 -3.20
N MET A 599 3.57 -21.62 -2.11
CA MET A 599 3.06 -22.98 -1.88
C MET A 599 1.70 -22.94 -1.19
N ASN A 600 0.77 -23.81 -1.58
CA ASN A 600 -0.57 -23.83 -1.03
C ASN A 600 -0.62 -24.65 0.28
N TYR A 601 -0.91 -23.99 1.40
CA TYR A 601 -0.81 -24.57 2.75
C TYR A 601 -1.84 -25.67 3.06
N THR A 602 -2.85 -25.87 2.21
CA THR A 602 -3.80 -27.00 2.33
C THR A 602 -3.13 -28.37 2.21
N ALA A 603 -1.98 -28.48 1.54
CA ALA A 603 -1.29 -29.76 1.31
C ALA A 603 -0.75 -30.46 2.58
N TYR A 604 -0.71 -29.77 3.73
CA TYR A 604 -0.13 -30.29 4.98
C TYR A 604 -1.17 -30.68 6.06
N TYR A 605 -2.47 -30.62 5.75
CA TYR A 605 -3.54 -31.06 6.66
C TYR A 605 -4.37 -32.20 6.03
N PRO A 606 -4.38 -33.41 6.63
CA PRO A 606 -5.33 -34.46 6.26
C PRO A 606 -6.78 -33.97 6.39
N SER A 607 -7.67 -34.44 5.50
CA SER A 607 -9.07 -34.00 5.48
C SER A 607 -9.83 -34.49 6.72
N MET A 608 -10.86 -33.72 7.13
CA MET A 608 -11.62 -34.00 8.36
C MET A 608 -12.25 -35.41 8.41
N GLN A 609 -12.54 -36.03 7.26
CA GLN A 609 -13.17 -37.35 7.19
C GLN A 609 -12.27 -38.46 7.77
N GLN A 610 -10.96 -38.46 7.48
CA GLN A 610 -10.03 -39.46 8.04
C GLN A 610 -9.93 -39.41 9.58
N ARG A 611 -10.40 -38.34 10.22
CA ARG A 611 -10.33 -38.17 11.67
C ARG A 611 -11.50 -38.80 12.44
N MET A 612 -12.62 -39.10 11.78
CA MET A 612 -13.72 -39.84 12.41
C MET A 612 -13.41 -41.34 12.52
N ASP A 613 -12.91 -41.95 11.44
CA ASP A 613 -12.69 -43.41 11.38
C ASP A 613 -11.73 -43.93 12.47
N LEU A 614 -10.66 -43.18 12.78
CA LEU A 614 -9.73 -43.55 13.86
C LEU A 614 -10.38 -43.53 15.25
N TYR A 615 -11.28 -42.58 15.52
CA TYR A 615 -11.94 -42.48 16.83
C TYR A 615 -13.03 -43.55 17.02
N THR A 616 -13.69 -44.01 15.96
CA THR A 616 -14.68 -45.09 16.04
C THR A 616 -14.05 -46.48 16.30
N GLN A 617 -12.78 -46.69 15.92
CA GLN A 617 -12.12 -48.00 16.12
C GLN A 617 -11.57 -48.24 17.53
N MET A 618 -11.27 -47.21 18.33
CA MET A 618 -10.69 -47.37 19.68
C MET A 618 -11.73 -47.50 20.82
N SER A 619 -12.97 -47.89 20.54
CA SER A 619 -14.02 -48.00 21.58
C SER A 619 -15.05 -49.11 21.33
N ARG A 620 -14.57 -50.37 21.22
CA ARG A 620 -15.41 -51.56 21.40
C ARG A 620 -14.66 -52.66 22.20
N PRO A 621 -15.11 -53.02 23.42
CA PRO A 621 -14.53 -54.12 24.17
C PRO A 621 -15.10 -55.47 23.72
N GLY A 622 -14.21 -56.38 23.31
CA GLY A 622 -14.38 -57.84 23.40
C GLY A 622 -15.44 -58.53 22.52
N GLN A 623 -14.99 -59.13 21.40
CA GLN A 623 -15.50 -60.43 20.92
C GLN A 623 -14.51 -61.05 19.91
N CYS A 624 -14.23 -62.35 20.06
CA CYS A 624 -13.36 -63.11 19.16
C CYS A 624 -14.13 -64.19 18.39
N PRO A 625 -13.93 -64.26 17.06
CA PRO A 625 -13.71 -65.53 16.37
C PRO A 625 -12.33 -65.49 15.68
N LYS A 626 -11.39 -66.41 15.93
CA LYS A 626 -11.35 -67.84 15.56
C LYS A 626 -11.23 -68.09 14.05
N ASN A 627 -10.22 -68.90 13.70
CA ASN A 627 -9.89 -69.49 12.40
C ASN A 627 -9.26 -68.49 11.38
N GLY A 628 -8.14 -68.78 10.71
CA GLY A 628 -7.24 -69.93 10.88
C GLY A 628 -6.02 -69.86 9.92
N TYR A 629 -4.85 -70.31 10.37
CA TYR A 629 -3.65 -70.48 9.52
C TYR A 629 -3.78 -71.70 8.61
N VAL A 630 -3.15 -71.66 7.43
CA VAL A 630 -2.11 -72.62 6.99
C VAL A 630 -1.25 -71.96 5.90
N PHE A 631 0.08 -71.94 6.07
CA PHE A 631 1.04 -71.88 4.97
C PHE A 631 1.55 -73.30 4.72
N LYS A 632 1.70 -73.72 3.45
CA LYS A 632 2.37 -74.99 3.10
C LYS A 632 3.75 -74.72 2.50
N GLY A 633 4.80 -75.06 3.25
CA GLY A 633 6.11 -75.43 2.71
C GLY A 633 6.23 -76.96 2.62
N PRO A 634 7.05 -77.52 1.71
CA PRO A 634 7.15 -78.96 1.51
C PRO A 634 8.27 -79.64 2.31
N SER A 635 8.09 -80.93 2.60
CA SER A 635 9.11 -81.94 2.95
C SER A 635 9.96 -81.71 4.23
N SER A 636 10.17 -82.71 5.10
CA SER A 636 9.95 -84.16 5.01
C SER A 636 9.73 -84.77 6.41
#